data_AF-A0AA46DYD5-F1
#
_entry.id   AF-A0AA46DYD5-F1
#
_cell.length_a   1.000
_cell.length_b   1.000
_cell.length_c   1.000
_cell.angle_alpha   90.00
_cell.angle_beta   90.00
_cell.angle_gamma   90.00
#
_symmetry.space_group_name_H-M   'P 1'
#
loop_
_entity.id
_entity.type
_entity.pdbx_description
1 polymer ?
#
loop_
_entity_poly.entity_id
_entity_poly.type
_entity_poly.pdbx_seq_one_letter_code
_entity_poly.pdbx_strand_id
1 'polypeptide(L)'
;MVFFKKFIPIFILFIIFYNIYFFYNSDYFLIKDIQIMGKNELLKNDIIEKLDILKSKNIWKIDIEKLKELILKDVRIEKLDIKRKIPDKLIFEIEEKKPFIYVEYKGRILVSDKNGIIFSIYKEISNEDLAIIKLTNLEDLKEYISILNKLEGKYLELISELYKKENYYIIYLRDGIKIKTDIDVEKKKYSLAFKLYNHLKNKKEIDEYLDIRFKDFIVK
;
A
#
# COMPACT_ATOMS: atom_id res chain seq x y z
N MET A 1 -26.98 -2.45 66.66
CA MET A 1 -25.94 -1.54 66.11
C MET A 1 -24.81 -2.23 65.31
N VAL A 2 -24.57 -3.55 65.47
CA VAL A 2 -23.51 -4.29 64.74
C VAL A 2 -23.82 -4.50 63.25
N PHE A 3 -25.09 -4.56 62.86
CA PHE A 3 -25.52 -4.77 61.47
C PHE A 3 -25.11 -3.62 60.53
N PHE A 4 -25.20 -2.36 60.98
CA PHE A 4 -24.86 -1.18 60.16
C PHE A 4 -23.35 -1.10 59.84
N LYS A 5 -22.47 -1.55 60.74
CA LYS A 5 -21.02 -1.53 60.51
C LYS A 5 -20.59 -2.43 59.35
N LYS A 6 -21.36 -3.47 59.01
CA LYS A 6 -21.09 -4.36 57.87
C LYS A 6 -21.40 -3.74 56.50
N PHE A 7 -22.25 -2.72 56.44
CA PHE A 7 -22.63 -2.05 55.18
C PHE A 7 -21.75 -0.84 54.83
N ILE A 8 -21.04 -0.28 55.81
CA ILE A 8 -20.07 0.82 55.61
C ILE A 8 -19.05 0.50 54.48
N PRO A 9 -18.38 -0.66 54.43
CA PRO A 9 -17.42 -0.95 53.35
C PRO A 9 -18.08 -1.02 51.97
N ILE A 10 -19.30 -1.54 51.87
CA ILE A 10 -20.07 -1.63 50.61
C ILE A 10 -20.44 -0.23 50.12
N PHE A 11 -20.86 0.65 51.04
CA PHE A 11 -21.19 2.03 50.72
C PHE A 11 -19.96 2.82 50.27
N ILE A 12 -18.82 2.64 50.93
CA ILE A 12 -17.54 3.24 50.53
C ILE A 12 -17.14 2.76 49.12
N LEU A 13 -17.27 1.46 48.85
CA LEU A 13 -16.98 0.89 47.54
C LEU A 13 -17.88 1.50 46.45
N PHE A 14 -19.17 1.68 46.73
CA PHE A 14 -20.10 2.33 45.81
C PHE A 14 -19.71 3.78 45.51
N ILE A 15 -19.32 4.56 46.52
CA ILE A 15 -18.82 5.93 46.35
C ILE A 15 -17.56 5.95 45.47
N ILE A 16 -16.64 5.00 45.70
CA ILE A 16 -15.41 4.90 44.89
C ILE A 16 -15.77 4.63 43.43
N PHE A 17 -16.63 3.65 43.14
CA PHE A 17 -17.07 3.36 41.78
C PHE A 17 -17.80 4.53 41.12
N TYR A 18 -18.65 5.24 41.87
CA TYR A 18 -19.34 6.42 41.36
C TYR A 18 -18.38 7.54 40.97
N ASN A 19 -17.37 7.83 41.82
CA ASN A 19 -16.35 8.84 41.52
C ASN A 19 -15.48 8.43 40.33
N ILE A 20 -15.10 7.16 40.23
CA ILE A 20 -14.37 6.62 39.07
C ILE A 20 -15.19 6.81 37.80
N TYR A 21 -16.48 6.45 37.81
CA TYR A 21 -17.38 6.62 36.68
C TYR A 21 -17.51 8.09 36.25
N PHE A 22 -17.67 9.00 37.21
CA PHE A 22 -17.72 10.44 36.93
C PHE A 22 -16.40 10.95 36.35
N PHE A 23 -15.26 10.53 36.90
CA PHE A 23 -13.93 10.88 36.41
C PHE A 23 -13.71 10.42 34.96
N TYR A 24 -14.09 9.19 34.60
CA TYR A 24 -13.99 8.67 33.24
C TYR A 24 -14.82 9.46 32.22
N ASN A 25 -15.89 10.13 32.65
CA ASN A 25 -16.75 10.95 31.80
C ASN A 25 -16.37 12.44 31.81
N SER A 26 -15.37 12.83 32.57
CA SER A 26 -14.95 14.23 32.70
C SER A 26 -14.27 14.78 31.44
N ASP A 27 -14.18 16.11 31.37
CA ASP A 27 -13.54 16.80 30.25
C ASP A 27 -12.02 16.54 30.15
N TYR A 28 -11.43 15.96 31.21
CA TYR A 28 -10.03 15.55 31.25
C TYR A 28 -9.68 14.56 30.13
N PHE A 29 -10.65 13.75 29.71
CA PHE A 29 -10.51 12.72 28.68
C PHE A 29 -11.05 13.14 27.31
N LEU A 30 -11.34 14.43 27.09
CA LEU A 30 -11.68 14.92 25.76
C LEU A 30 -10.45 14.91 24.88
N ILE A 31 -10.63 14.42 23.65
CA ILE A 31 -9.57 14.42 22.64
C ILE A 31 -9.22 15.87 22.28
N LYS A 32 -7.97 16.24 22.52
CA LYS A 32 -7.40 17.55 22.16
C LYS A 32 -6.45 17.47 20.99
N ASP A 33 -5.75 16.34 20.86
CA ASP A 33 -4.72 16.16 19.85
C ASP A 33 -4.91 14.85 19.07
N ILE A 34 -4.75 14.95 17.75
CA ILE A 34 -4.83 13.85 16.80
C ILE A 34 -3.54 13.88 16.00
N GLN A 35 -2.71 12.87 16.20
CA GLN A 35 -1.42 12.75 15.54
C GLN A 35 -1.49 11.67 14.47
N ILE A 36 -1.13 12.01 13.24
CA ILE A 36 -1.08 11.07 12.11
C ILE A 36 0.36 10.87 11.67
N MET A 37 0.82 9.61 11.72
CA MET A 37 2.13 9.17 11.28
C MET A 37 1.98 8.44 9.94
N GLY A 38 2.80 8.82 8.96
CA GLY A 38 2.76 8.33 7.58
C GLY A 38 3.73 9.14 6.71
N LYS A 39 4.05 8.63 5.52
CA LYS A 39 5.02 9.27 4.61
C LYS A 39 4.34 10.26 3.67
N ASN A 40 3.13 9.98 3.21
CA ASN A 40 2.38 10.80 2.26
C ASN A 40 1.64 11.94 2.97
N GLU A 41 2.12 13.18 2.79
CA GLU A 41 1.51 14.37 3.39
C GLU A 41 0.07 14.62 2.91
N LEU A 42 -0.23 14.35 1.63
CA LEU A 42 -1.58 14.55 1.09
C LEU A 42 -2.57 13.61 1.78
N LEU A 43 -2.23 12.32 1.90
CA LEU A 43 -3.07 11.35 2.60
C LEU A 43 -3.28 11.72 4.07
N LYS A 44 -2.21 12.18 4.76
CA LYS A 44 -2.32 12.62 6.16
C LYS A 44 -3.28 13.80 6.30
N ASN A 45 -3.21 14.78 5.40
CA ASN A 45 -4.10 15.93 5.42
C ASN A 45 -5.55 15.53 5.10
N ASP A 46 -5.79 14.65 4.13
CA ASP A 46 -7.13 14.15 3.83
C ASP A 46 -7.78 13.43 5.03
N ILE A 47 -6.97 12.71 5.81
CA ILE A 47 -7.45 11.99 6.99
C ILE A 47 -7.64 12.93 8.17
N ILE A 48 -6.73 13.88 8.42
CA ILE A 48 -6.85 14.79 9.56
C ILE A 48 -8.12 15.63 9.49
N GLU A 49 -8.48 16.10 8.29
CA GLU A 49 -9.71 16.87 8.05
C GLU A 49 -10.97 16.05 8.40
N LYS A 50 -10.99 14.77 8.03
CA LYS A 50 -12.11 13.86 8.34
C LYS A 50 -12.21 13.54 9.83
N LEU A 51 -11.11 13.62 10.57
CA LEU A 51 -11.03 13.26 11.98
C LEU A 51 -11.24 14.44 12.93
N ASP A 52 -11.31 15.67 12.42
CA ASP A 52 -11.46 16.87 13.25
C ASP A 52 -12.74 16.82 14.11
N ILE A 53 -13.79 16.15 13.62
CA ILE A 53 -15.05 15.87 14.34
C ILE A 53 -14.89 14.99 15.59
N LEU A 54 -13.72 14.39 15.81
CA LEU A 54 -13.41 13.60 17.00
C LEU A 54 -12.84 14.47 18.12
N LYS A 55 -12.35 15.68 17.82
CA LYS A 55 -11.96 16.63 18.86
C LYS A 55 -13.15 16.93 19.77
N SER A 56 -12.87 17.17 21.04
CA SER A 56 -13.89 17.40 22.08
C SER A 56 -14.83 16.22 22.34
N LYS A 57 -14.56 15.02 21.80
CA LYS A 57 -15.21 13.77 22.23
C LYS A 57 -14.37 13.06 23.28
N ASN A 58 -15.05 12.36 24.18
CA ASN A 58 -14.37 11.57 25.22
C ASN A 58 -13.68 10.35 24.58
N ILE A 59 -12.37 10.20 24.83
CA ILE A 59 -11.50 9.18 24.21
C ILE A 59 -11.96 7.74 24.51
N TRP A 60 -12.59 7.50 25.66
CA TRP A 60 -13.09 6.18 26.05
C TRP A 60 -14.32 5.76 25.25
N LYS A 61 -15.09 6.73 24.76
CA LYS A 61 -16.32 6.51 23.98
C LYS A 61 -16.05 6.30 22.49
N ILE A 62 -14.81 6.43 22.02
CA ILE A 62 -14.46 6.21 20.62
C ILE A 62 -14.34 4.72 20.34
N ASP A 63 -15.17 4.21 19.45
CA ASP A 63 -15.04 2.85 18.92
C ASP A 63 -13.87 2.81 17.92
N ILE A 64 -12.73 2.31 18.38
CA ILE A 64 -11.49 2.29 17.60
C ILE A 64 -11.60 1.36 16.39
N GLU A 65 -12.28 0.23 16.53
CA GLU A 65 -12.39 -0.75 15.43
C GLU A 65 -13.29 -0.21 14.31
N LYS A 66 -14.42 0.40 14.65
CA LYS A 66 -15.25 1.10 13.63
C LYS A 66 -14.49 2.24 12.96
N LEU A 67 -13.70 2.98 13.72
CA LEU A 67 -12.89 4.06 13.15
C LEU A 67 -11.82 3.51 12.19
N LYS A 68 -11.16 2.40 12.55
CA LYS A 68 -10.23 1.69 11.66
C LYS A 68 -10.92 1.26 10.38
N GLU A 69 -12.08 0.60 10.46
CA GLU A 69 -12.86 0.16 9.29
C GLU A 69 -13.24 1.31 8.37
N LEU A 70 -13.62 2.46 8.93
CA LEU A 70 -13.98 3.64 8.14
C LEU A 70 -12.79 4.21 7.38
N ILE A 71 -11.61 4.30 8.01
CA ILE A 71 -10.41 4.87 7.40
C ILE A 71 -9.80 3.90 6.38
N LEU A 72 -9.80 2.59 6.66
CA LEU A 72 -9.31 1.54 5.76
C LEU A 72 -10.11 1.41 4.45
N LYS A 73 -11.24 2.12 4.30
CA LYS A 73 -11.93 2.27 3.01
C LYS A 73 -11.12 3.09 2.00
N ASP A 74 -10.17 3.91 2.46
CA ASP A 74 -9.25 4.60 1.57
C ASP A 74 -8.26 3.59 0.97
N VAL A 75 -8.36 3.37 -0.34
CA VAL A 75 -7.56 2.36 -1.06
C VAL A 75 -6.06 2.61 -1.01
N ARG A 76 -5.62 3.82 -0.65
CA ARG A 76 -4.20 4.18 -0.51
C ARG A 76 -3.55 3.55 0.73
N ILE A 77 -4.35 3.11 1.70
CA ILE A 77 -3.88 2.56 2.98
C ILE A 77 -3.74 1.04 2.88
N GLU A 78 -2.55 0.53 3.22
CA GLU A 78 -2.30 -0.92 3.35
C GLU A 78 -2.62 -1.40 4.76
N LYS A 79 -2.15 -0.66 5.78
CA LYS A 79 -2.45 -0.95 7.20
C LYS A 79 -2.67 0.33 7.99
N LEU A 80 -3.47 0.20 9.05
CA LEU A 80 -3.74 1.28 9.99
C LEU A 80 -3.74 0.72 11.41
N ASP A 81 -2.97 1.36 12.29
CA ASP A 81 -3.13 1.19 13.72
C ASP A 81 -3.54 2.51 14.38
N ILE A 82 -4.36 2.41 15.43
CA ILE A 82 -4.86 3.56 16.18
C ILE A 82 -4.64 3.28 17.65
N LYS A 83 -3.84 4.13 18.29
CA LYS A 83 -3.50 4.03 19.70
C LYS A 83 -4.07 5.21 20.46
N ARG A 84 -4.56 4.93 21.67
CA ARG A 84 -4.93 5.96 22.64
C ARG A 84 -3.71 6.31 23.47
N LYS A 85 -3.28 7.57 23.42
CA LYS A 85 -2.32 8.15 24.36
C LYS A 85 -3.11 8.98 25.37
N ILE A 86 -3.48 8.32 26.46
CA ILE A 86 -4.29 8.89 27.54
C ILE A 86 -3.57 10.11 28.16
N PRO A 87 -4.29 11.16 28.54
CA PRO A 87 -5.75 11.23 28.61
C PRO A 87 -6.47 11.73 27.35
N ASP A 88 -5.80 12.40 26.43
CA ASP A 88 -6.46 13.27 25.44
C ASP A 88 -5.93 13.17 24.01
N LYS A 89 -5.07 12.19 23.69
CA LYS A 89 -4.46 12.06 22.37
C LYS A 89 -4.80 10.74 21.67
N LEU A 90 -5.10 10.83 20.37
CA LEU A 90 -5.15 9.69 19.46
C LEU A 90 -3.93 9.72 18.52
N ILE A 91 -3.30 8.56 18.33
CA ILE A 91 -2.16 8.39 17.41
C ILE A 91 -2.58 7.39 16.34
N PHE A 92 -2.49 7.82 15.08
CA PHE A 92 -2.78 7.02 13.89
C PHE A 92 -1.46 6.68 13.22
N GLU A 93 -1.15 5.39 13.11
CA GLU A 93 0.04 4.88 12.41
C GLU A 93 -0.42 4.27 11.09
N ILE A 94 -0.12 4.96 9.98
CA ILE A 94 -0.56 4.60 8.63
C ILE A 94 0.62 3.96 7.88
N GLU A 95 0.39 2.76 7.38
CA GLU A 95 1.24 2.13 6.37
C GLU A 95 0.55 2.27 5.00
N GLU A 96 1.14 3.08 4.13
CA GLU A 96 0.64 3.31 2.77
C GLU A 96 0.94 2.12 1.85
N LYS A 97 0.10 1.94 0.83
CA LYS A 97 0.38 1.02 -0.26
C LYS A 97 1.66 1.43 -0.98
N LYS A 98 2.52 0.44 -1.23
CA LYS A 98 3.75 0.64 -1.98
C LYS A 98 3.44 0.64 -3.48
N PRO A 99 3.82 1.68 -4.21
CA PRO A 99 3.70 1.67 -5.66
C PRO A 99 4.61 0.57 -6.22
N PHE A 100 4.14 -0.09 -7.29
CA PHE A 100 4.84 -1.18 -7.93
C PHE A 100 5.06 -0.89 -9.42
N ILE A 101 4.01 -0.42 -10.09
CA ILE A 101 4.05 -0.03 -11.50
C ILE A 101 3.13 1.15 -11.78
N TYR A 102 3.45 1.86 -12.86
CA TYR A 102 2.56 2.85 -13.45
C TYR A 102 1.70 2.19 -14.54
N VAL A 103 0.43 2.58 -14.60
CA VAL A 103 -0.54 2.10 -15.59
C VAL A 103 -1.01 3.28 -16.41
N GLU A 104 -0.63 3.32 -17.68
CA GLU A 104 -1.20 4.24 -18.64
C GLU A 104 -2.51 3.65 -19.18
N TYR A 105 -3.63 4.30 -18.87
CA TYR A 105 -4.96 3.89 -19.31
C TYR A 105 -5.78 5.12 -19.70
N LYS A 106 -6.28 5.16 -20.94
CA LYS A 106 -7.10 6.26 -21.50
C LYS A 106 -6.49 7.66 -21.25
N GLY A 107 -5.18 7.80 -21.47
CA GLY A 107 -4.46 9.07 -21.31
C GLY A 107 -4.22 9.51 -19.87
N ARG A 108 -4.46 8.64 -18.88
CA ARG A 108 -4.13 8.88 -17.47
C ARG A 108 -3.06 7.91 -17.02
N ILE A 109 -2.17 8.38 -16.14
CA ILE A 109 -1.17 7.54 -15.48
C ILE A 109 -1.65 7.26 -14.06
N LEU A 110 -2.00 6.01 -13.83
CA LEU A 110 -2.46 5.47 -12.55
C LEU A 110 -1.32 4.70 -11.89
N VAL A 111 -1.44 4.47 -10.59
CA VAL A 111 -0.44 3.75 -9.81
C VAL A 111 -1.08 2.48 -9.26
N SER A 112 -0.38 1.36 -9.46
CA SER A 112 -0.82 0.06 -8.95
C SER A 112 0.21 -0.58 -8.02
N ASP A 113 -0.28 -1.38 -7.08
CA ASP A 113 0.53 -2.24 -6.23
C ASP A 113 0.89 -3.57 -6.92
N LYS A 114 1.69 -4.40 -6.24
CA LYS A 114 2.13 -5.73 -6.75
C LYS A 114 1.00 -6.73 -7.00
N ASN A 115 -0.22 -6.45 -6.51
CA ASN A 115 -1.39 -7.28 -6.69
C ASN A 115 -2.28 -6.77 -7.84
N GLY A 116 -1.91 -5.67 -8.51
CA GLY A 116 -2.70 -5.07 -9.57
C GLY A 116 -3.86 -4.21 -9.04
N ILE A 117 -3.84 -3.80 -7.76
CA ILE A 117 -4.83 -2.87 -7.22
C ILE A 117 -4.38 -1.46 -7.57
N ILE A 118 -5.22 -0.71 -8.26
CA ILE A 118 -4.98 0.72 -8.55
C ILE A 118 -5.44 1.54 -7.35
N PHE A 119 -4.54 2.31 -6.76
CA PHE A 119 -4.82 3.03 -5.51
C PHE A 119 -4.55 4.54 -5.57
N SER A 120 -3.91 5.04 -6.62
CA SER A 120 -3.59 6.46 -6.75
C SER A 120 -3.35 6.89 -8.20
N ILE A 121 -3.25 8.19 -8.42
CA ILE A 121 -2.87 8.82 -9.69
C ILE A 121 -1.43 9.31 -9.56
N TYR A 122 -0.64 9.24 -10.63
CA TYR A 122 0.79 9.60 -10.64
C TYR A 122 1.14 10.89 -9.88
N LYS A 123 0.29 11.93 -9.97
CA LYS A 123 0.51 13.23 -9.32
C LYS A 123 0.60 13.20 -7.79
N GLU A 124 0.08 12.16 -7.16
CA GLU A 124 0.06 12.01 -5.69
C GLU A 124 1.29 11.27 -5.14
N ILE A 125 2.13 10.71 -6.02
CA ILE A 125 3.31 9.94 -5.64
C ILE A 125 4.57 10.65 -6.14
N SER A 126 5.57 10.77 -5.27
CA SER A 126 6.87 11.37 -5.62
C SER A 126 7.66 10.45 -6.55
N ASN A 127 7.99 10.92 -7.76
CA ASN A 127 9.00 10.42 -8.71
C ASN A 127 9.70 9.10 -8.36
N GLU A 128 8.99 7.97 -8.47
CA GLU A 128 9.61 6.65 -8.39
C GLU A 128 9.94 6.16 -9.80
N ASP A 129 11.11 5.56 -9.95
CA ASP A 129 11.58 5.00 -11.22
C ASP A 129 10.91 3.64 -11.46
N LEU A 130 9.62 3.63 -11.76
CA LEU A 130 8.81 2.43 -11.96
C LEU A 130 8.51 2.16 -13.43
N ALA A 131 8.34 0.88 -13.77
CA ALA A 131 7.94 0.45 -15.10
C ALA A 131 6.52 0.95 -15.43
N ILE A 132 6.31 1.31 -16.70
CA ILE A 132 5.02 1.76 -17.22
C ILE A 132 4.35 0.65 -18.03
N ILE A 133 3.09 0.39 -17.74
CA ILE A 133 2.25 -0.56 -18.46
C ILE A 133 1.24 0.21 -19.30
N LYS A 134 1.22 -0.05 -20.61
CA LYS A 134 0.26 0.57 -21.53
C LYS A 134 -0.95 -0.34 -21.70
N LEU A 135 -2.09 0.06 -21.12
CA LEU A 135 -3.33 -0.72 -21.15
C LEU A 135 -4.38 -0.10 -22.07
N THR A 136 -5.02 -0.98 -22.84
CA THR A 136 -6.26 -0.69 -23.57
C THR A 136 -7.49 -1.13 -22.78
N ASN A 137 -7.40 -2.24 -22.04
CA ASN A 137 -8.42 -2.74 -21.10
C ASN A 137 -7.79 -2.97 -19.72
N LEU A 138 -8.50 -2.58 -18.64
CA LEU A 138 -8.04 -2.77 -17.26
C LEU A 138 -8.05 -4.24 -16.84
N GLU A 139 -8.89 -5.07 -17.45
CA GLU A 139 -8.96 -6.51 -17.15
C GLU A 139 -7.64 -7.22 -17.46
N ASP A 140 -6.92 -6.75 -18.48
CA ASP A 140 -5.63 -7.30 -18.89
C ASP A 140 -4.56 -7.11 -17.82
N LEU A 141 -4.69 -6.14 -16.90
CA LEU A 141 -3.70 -5.81 -15.88
C LEU A 141 -3.23 -7.05 -15.09
N LYS A 142 -4.13 -8.02 -14.86
CA LYS A 142 -3.80 -9.27 -14.17
C LYS A 142 -2.73 -10.08 -14.91
N GLU A 143 -2.77 -10.13 -16.24
CA GLU A 143 -1.78 -10.83 -17.07
C GLU A 143 -0.41 -10.16 -16.94
N TYR A 144 -0.37 -8.83 -17.01
CA TYR A 144 0.85 -8.05 -16.83
C TYR A 144 1.48 -8.25 -15.44
N ILE A 145 0.67 -8.17 -14.38
CA ILE A 145 1.12 -8.38 -13.01
C ILE A 145 1.63 -9.82 -12.81
N SER A 146 1.00 -10.82 -13.45
CA SER A 146 1.48 -12.21 -13.44
C SER A 146 2.87 -12.33 -14.06
N ILE A 147 3.13 -11.67 -15.19
CA ILE A 147 4.46 -11.61 -15.83
C ILE A 147 5.47 -10.94 -14.90
N LEU A 148 5.14 -9.77 -14.36
CA LEU A 148 6.06 -9.01 -13.50
C LEU A 148 6.41 -9.75 -12.21
N ASN A 149 5.44 -10.45 -11.59
CA ASN A 149 5.67 -11.24 -10.38
C ASN A 149 6.58 -12.47 -10.58
N LYS A 150 6.80 -12.90 -11.84
CA LYS A 150 7.79 -13.94 -12.16
C LYS A 150 9.22 -13.40 -12.14
N LEU A 151 9.41 -12.09 -12.24
CA LEU A 151 10.74 -11.47 -12.24
C LEU A 151 11.30 -11.31 -10.83
N GLU A 152 12.62 -11.36 -10.71
CA GLU A 152 13.32 -10.98 -9.47
C GLU A 152 13.35 -9.45 -9.35
N GLY A 153 13.36 -8.92 -8.12
CA GLY A 153 13.28 -7.47 -7.86
C GLY A 153 14.30 -6.64 -8.65
N LYS A 154 15.56 -7.07 -8.67
CA LYS A 154 16.65 -6.40 -9.43
C LYS A 154 16.40 -6.32 -10.94
N TYR A 155 15.58 -7.21 -11.51
CA TYR A 155 15.24 -7.17 -12.94
C TYR A 155 14.08 -6.24 -13.22
N LEU A 156 13.17 -6.03 -12.27
CA LEU A 156 12.09 -5.04 -12.40
C LEU A 156 12.64 -3.62 -12.55
N GLU A 157 13.72 -3.31 -11.84
CA GLU A 157 14.40 -2.01 -11.92
C GLU A 157 14.95 -1.71 -13.32
N LEU A 158 15.24 -2.75 -14.11
CA LEU A 158 15.74 -2.60 -15.49
C LEU A 158 14.63 -2.31 -16.49
N ILE A 159 13.36 -2.46 -16.11
CA ILE A 159 12.23 -2.34 -17.02
C ILE A 159 11.81 -0.88 -17.12
N SER A 160 11.69 -0.42 -18.37
CA SER A 160 11.08 0.87 -18.68
C SER A 160 9.58 0.71 -18.95
N GLU A 161 9.22 -0.21 -19.84
CA GLU A 161 7.82 -0.36 -20.28
C GLU A 161 7.45 -1.82 -20.52
N LEU A 162 6.15 -2.12 -20.41
CA LEU A 162 5.56 -3.40 -20.78
C LEU A 162 4.25 -3.19 -21.53
N TYR A 163 4.10 -3.83 -22.69
CA TYR A 163 2.85 -3.82 -23.46
C TYR A 163 2.61 -5.16 -24.18
N LYS A 164 1.34 -5.45 -24.44
CA LYS A 164 0.88 -6.62 -25.21
C LYS A 164 0.94 -6.32 -26.71
N LYS A 165 1.45 -7.26 -27.48
CA LYS A 165 1.50 -7.24 -28.95
C LYS A 165 0.89 -8.54 -29.48
N GLU A 166 -0.26 -8.42 -30.12
CA GLU A 166 -1.05 -9.56 -30.64
C GLU A 166 -1.17 -10.67 -29.57
N ASN A 167 -0.33 -11.70 -29.65
CA ASN A 167 -0.38 -12.89 -28.79
C ASN A 167 0.80 -13.00 -27.79
N TYR A 168 1.60 -11.95 -27.62
CA TYR A 168 2.74 -11.95 -26.71
C TYR A 168 2.97 -10.59 -26.06
N TYR A 169 3.97 -10.51 -25.22
CA TYR A 169 4.33 -9.33 -24.44
C TYR A 169 5.74 -8.90 -24.78
N ILE A 170 5.96 -7.59 -24.79
CA ILE A 170 7.29 -7.00 -24.94
C ILE A 170 7.61 -6.20 -23.68
N ILE A 171 8.67 -6.62 -23.00
CA ILE A 171 9.32 -5.87 -21.93
C ILE A 171 10.41 -5.03 -22.58
N TYR A 172 10.28 -3.70 -22.52
CA TYR A 172 11.37 -2.78 -22.88
C TYR A 172 12.23 -2.53 -21.65
N LEU A 173 13.52 -2.80 -21.79
CA LEU A 173 14.51 -2.43 -20.80
C LEU A 173 14.90 -0.96 -20.98
N ARG A 174 15.41 -0.35 -19.91
CA ARG A 174 15.83 1.07 -19.87
C ARG A 174 16.95 1.41 -20.85
N ASP A 175 17.70 0.42 -21.32
CA ASP A 175 18.75 0.59 -22.34
C ASP A 175 18.24 0.36 -23.77
N GLY A 176 16.94 0.13 -23.96
CA GLY A 176 16.32 -0.04 -25.28
C GLY A 176 16.18 -1.50 -25.76
N ILE A 177 16.80 -2.47 -25.08
CA ILE A 177 16.70 -3.88 -25.43
C ILE A 177 15.31 -4.42 -25.09
N LYS A 178 14.78 -5.29 -25.95
CA LYS A 178 13.44 -5.86 -25.81
C LYS A 178 13.50 -7.32 -25.37
N ILE A 179 12.75 -7.69 -24.34
CA ILE A 179 12.50 -9.10 -24.01
C ILE A 179 11.10 -9.47 -24.49
N LYS A 180 11.01 -10.39 -25.44
CA LYS A 180 9.73 -10.93 -25.92
C LYS A 180 9.35 -12.14 -25.09
N THR A 181 8.16 -12.12 -24.50
CA THR A 181 7.68 -13.16 -23.59
C THR A 181 6.20 -13.41 -23.77
N ASP A 182 5.66 -14.47 -23.18
CA ASP A 182 4.23 -14.71 -23.04
C ASP A 182 3.88 -15.06 -21.58
N ILE A 183 2.61 -15.39 -21.34
CA ILE A 183 2.11 -15.70 -20.00
C ILE A 183 2.51 -17.09 -19.52
N ASP A 184 2.98 -17.98 -20.40
CA ASP A 184 3.34 -19.36 -20.08
C ASP A 184 4.82 -19.50 -19.71
N VAL A 185 5.65 -18.52 -20.08
CA VAL A 185 7.06 -18.45 -19.68
C VAL A 185 7.21 -18.54 -18.15
N GLU A 186 7.99 -19.53 -17.70
CA GLU A 186 8.24 -19.77 -16.29
C GLU A 186 9.28 -18.80 -15.68
N LYS A 187 9.16 -18.58 -14.37
CA LYS A 187 10.11 -17.79 -13.56
C LYS A 187 11.58 -18.16 -13.78
N LYS A 188 11.90 -19.47 -13.84
CA LYS A 188 13.28 -19.94 -14.04
C LYS A 188 13.87 -19.44 -15.38
N LYS A 189 13.04 -19.38 -16.42
CA LYS A 189 13.47 -18.96 -17.76
C LYS A 189 13.77 -17.47 -17.81
N TYR A 190 13.00 -16.64 -17.10
CA TYR A 190 13.37 -15.23 -16.90
C TYR A 190 14.72 -15.07 -16.20
N SER A 191 14.98 -15.80 -15.11
CA SER A 191 16.27 -15.72 -14.41
C SER A 191 17.44 -16.10 -15.32
N LEU A 192 17.27 -17.09 -16.22
CA LEU A 192 18.27 -17.45 -17.22
C LEU A 192 18.40 -16.38 -18.32
N ALA A 193 17.28 -15.86 -18.81
CA ALA A 193 17.24 -14.83 -19.84
C ALA A 193 17.97 -13.55 -19.41
N PHE A 194 17.74 -13.06 -18.19
CA PHE A 194 18.43 -11.87 -17.69
C PHE A 194 19.92 -12.10 -17.44
N LYS A 195 20.32 -13.32 -17.05
CA LYS A 195 21.75 -13.69 -16.97
C LYS A 195 22.41 -13.67 -18.35
N LEU A 196 21.75 -14.24 -19.35
CA LEU A 196 22.20 -14.22 -20.74
C LEU A 196 22.29 -12.79 -21.27
N TYR A 197 21.24 -11.99 -21.08
CA TYR A 197 21.21 -10.57 -21.45
C TYR A 197 22.39 -9.79 -20.84
N ASN A 198 22.66 -9.93 -19.53
CA ASN A 198 23.79 -9.26 -18.90
C ASN A 198 25.14 -9.69 -19.50
N HIS A 199 25.29 -10.98 -19.83
CA HIS A 199 26.49 -11.50 -20.47
C HIS A 199 26.70 -10.91 -21.88
N LEU A 200 25.65 -10.93 -22.70
CA LEU A 200 25.68 -10.41 -24.08
C LEU A 200 25.89 -8.90 -24.11
N LYS A 201 25.22 -8.16 -23.21
CA LYS A 201 25.36 -6.70 -23.07
C LYS A 201 26.80 -6.30 -22.77
N ASN A 202 27.46 -7.01 -21.85
CA ASN A 202 28.86 -6.73 -21.51
C ASN A 202 29.82 -6.94 -22.70
N LYS A 203 29.45 -7.82 -23.62
CA LYS A 203 30.22 -8.10 -24.85
C LYS A 203 29.76 -7.28 -26.06
N LYS A 204 28.67 -6.50 -25.93
CA LYS A 204 28.00 -5.80 -27.04
C LYS A 204 27.55 -6.77 -28.16
N GLU A 205 27.00 -7.91 -27.76
CA GLU A 205 26.52 -9.00 -28.65
C GLU A 205 24.98 -9.07 -28.72
N ILE A 206 24.28 -8.01 -28.31
CA ILE A 206 22.83 -7.91 -28.40
C ILE A 206 22.45 -6.47 -28.77
N ASP A 207 21.68 -6.33 -29.85
CA ASP A 207 21.37 -5.03 -30.44
C ASP A 207 19.88 -4.68 -30.36
N GLU A 208 18.97 -5.67 -30.45
CA GLU A 208 17.53 -5.41 -30.54
C GLU A 208 16.70 -6.14 -29.48
N TYR A 209 16.78 -7.47 -29.40
CA TYR A 209 15.88 -8.27 -28.57
C TYR A 209 16.41 -9.63 -28.14
N LEU A 210 15.81 -10.13 -27.06
CA LEU A 210 15.89 -11.50 -26.58
C LEU A 210 14.47 -12.10 -26.55
N ASP A 211 14.22 -13.13 -27.35
CA ASP A 211 12.95 -13.86 -27.35
C ASP A 211 13.04 -15.09 -26.45
N ILE A 212 12.18 -15.14 -25.43
CA ILE A 212 12.18 -16.18 -24.40
C ILE A 212 10.93 -17.05 -24.46
N ARG A 213 10.11 -16.93 -25.52
CA ARG A 213 8.89 -17.72 -25.68
C ARG A 213 9.20 -19.17 -26.08
N PHE A 214 10.18 -19.36 -26.95
CA PHE A 214 10.59 -20.67 -27.47
C PHE A 214 11.53 -21.42 -26.55
N LYS A 215 11.67 -22.74 -26.72
CA LYS A 215 12.55 -23.59 -25.90
C LYS A 215 13.97 -23.01 -25.82
N ASP A 216 14.51 -22.60 -26.97
CA ASP A 216 15.80 -21.94 -27.08
C ASP A 216 15.65 -20.42 -27.13
N PHE A 217 16.66 -19.71 -26.64
CA PHE A 217 16.70 -18.25 -26.68
C PHE A 217 17.03 -17.75 -28.09
N ILE A 218 16.23 -16.83 -28.61
CA ILE A 218 16.52 -16.16 -29.89
C ILE A 218 17.05 -14.77 -29.57
N VAL A 219 18.26 -14.47 -30.02
CA VAL A 219 18.95 -13.18 -29.80
C VAL A 219 19.07 -12.46 -31.12
N LYS A 220 18.81 -11.15 -31.11
CA LYS A 220 19.14 -10.24 -32.20
C LYS A 220 19.63 -8.93 -31.63
#